data_AF-A0A1L6I6M1-F1
#
_entry.id   AF-A0A1L6I6M1-F1
#
_cell.length_a   1.000
_cell.length_b   1.000
_cell.length_c   1.000
_cell.angle_alpha   90.00
_cell.angle_beta   90.00
_cell.angle_gamma   90.00
#
_symmetry.space_group_name_H-M   'P 1'
#
loop_
_entity.id
_entity.type
_entity.pdbx_description
1 polymer ?
#
loop_
_entity_poly.entity_id
_entity_poly.type
_entity_poly.pdbx_seq_one_letter_code
_entity_poly.pdbx_strand_id
1 'polypeptide(L)'
;MAAVQGMGLNVIVCGPQGASGVNYIAVSGAPVVCGMDANGNALALQVDTAVMVSGGADSPDGQDGATVGAEIGAAVLGVLAVAYGFRAIRNFVNSSSEG
;
A
#
# COMPACT_ATOMS: atom_id res chain seq x y z
N MET A 1 2.84 -4.08 -24.04
CA MET A 1 1.68 -3.36 -23.46
C MET A 1 0.76 -4.42 -22.88
N ALA A 2 0.86 -4.68 -21.57
CA ALA A 2 0.04 -5.70 -20.90
C ALA A 2 -1.29 -5.04 -20.50
N ALA A 3 -2.41 -5.63 -20.90
CA ALA A 3 -3.73 -5.19 -20.47
C ALA A 3 -3.92 -5.60 -19.01
N VAL A 4 -3.98 -4.64 -18.10
CA VAL A 4 -4.37 -4.90 -16.71
C VAL A 4 -5.88 -5.06 -16.69
N GLN A 5 -6.35 -6.29 -16.52
CA GLN A 5 -7.76 -6.57 -16.26
C GLN A 5 -8.03 -6.24 -14.79
N GLY A 6 -8.49 -5.03 -14.53
CA GLY A 6 -9.04 -4.66 -13.24
C GLY A 6 -10.38 -5.35 -13.04
N MET A 7 -10.52 -6.14 -11.97
CA MET A 7 -11.82 -6.69 -11.58
C MET A 7 -12.45 -5.69 -10.61
N GLY A 8 -13.51 -5.02 -11.04
CA GLY A 8 -14.32 -4.19 -10.15
C GLY A 8 -15.02 -5.09 -9.13
N LEU A 9 -14.65 -4.96 -7.86
CA LEU A 9 -15.28 -5.64 -6.74
C LEU A 9 -16.22 -4.67 -6.05
N ASN A 10 -17.49 -5.06 -5.96
CA ASN A 10 -18.45 -4.35 -5.13
C ASN A 10 -18.21 -4.75 -3.68
N VAL A 11 -17.65 -3.83 -2.89
CA VAL A 11 -17.46 -4.01 -1.46
C VAL A 11 -18.51 -3.24 -0.70
N ILE A 12 -18.95 -3.81 0.41
CA ILE A 12 -19.97 -3.22 1.28
C ILE A 12 -19.22 -2.55 2.42
N VAL A 13 -19.31 -1.22 2.50
CA VAL A 13 -18.62 -0.42 3.52
C VAL A 13 -19.63 0.35 4.36
N CYS A 14 -19.24 0.63 5.60
CA CYS A 14 -20.01 1.44 6.52
C CYS A 14 -19.52 2.89 6.40
N GLY A 15 -20.32 3.77 5.80
CA GLY A 15 -19.95 5.15 5.52
C GLY A 15 -20.95 6.18 6.07
N PRO A 16 -20.61 7.47 6.04
CA PRO A 16 -21.46 8.53 6.58
C PRO A 16 -22.79 8.63 5.81
N GLN A 17 -23.90 8.72 6.53
CA GLN A 17 -25.21 8.91 5.91
C GLN A 17 -25.32 10.28 5.21
N GLY A 18 -25.92 10.30 4.02
CA GLY A 18 -26.23 11.53 3.28
C GLY A 18 -25.10 12.06 2.40
N ALA A 19 -23.99 11.33 2.26
CA ALA A 19 -23.02 11.57 1.20
C ALA A 19 -23.68 11.43 -0.19
N SER A 20 -23.38 12.38 -1.09
CA SER A 20 -23.89 12.39 -2.47
C SER A 20 -23.03 11.49 -3.35
N GLY A 21 -23.68 10.71 -4.23
CA GLY A 21 -22.98 9.86 -5.20
C GLY A 21 -22.61 8.45 -4.72
N VAL A 22 -23.00 8.05 -3.51
CA VAL A 22 -22.80 6.68 -3.00
C VAL A 22 -24.08 5.85 -3.15
N ASN A 23 -23.93 4.57 -3.46
CA ASN A 23 -25.05 3.65 -3.61
C ASN A 23 -25.39 3.02 -2.24
N TYR A 24 -26.42 3.53 -1.56
CA TYR A 24 -26.82 3.00 -0.25
C TYR A 24 -27.55 1.66 -0.37
N ILE A 25 -27.23 0.74 0.52
CA ILE A 25 -27.99 -0.51 0.67
C ILE A 25 -29.23 -0.19 1.50
N ALA A 26 -30.41 -0.37 0.88
CA ALA A 26 -31.69 -0.15 1.53
C ALA A 26 -32.49 -1.46 1.64
N VAL A 27 -33.11 -1.67 2.80
CA VAL A 27 -34.07 -2.77 3.02
C VAL A 27 -35.43 -2.11 3.25
N SER A 28 -36.44 -2.48 2.46
CA SER A 28 -37.78 -1.85 2.47
C SER A 28 -37.78 -0.32 2.27
N GLY A 29 -36.83 0.21 1.50
CA GLY A 29 -36.73 1.64 1.19
C GLY A 29 -36.05 2.50 2.27
N ALA A 30 -35.56 1.89 3.36
CA ALA A 30 -34.75 2.57 4.38
C ALA A 30 -33.28 2.15 4.28
N PRO A 31 -32.32 3.10 4.32
CA PRO A 31 -30.89 2.77 4.33
C PRO A 31 -30.55 1.95 5.58
N VAL A 32 -29.79 0.87 5.41
CA VAL A 32 -29.39 0.00 6.52
C VAL A 32 -28.31 0.70 7.32
N VAL A 33 -28.58 0.96 8.60
CA VAL A 33 -27.64 1.58 9.53
C VAL A 33 -26.64 0.52 10.01
N CYS A 34 -25.35 0.76 9.81
CA CYS A 34 -24.27 -0.13 10.29
C CYS A 34 -23.71 0.30 11.65
N GLY A 35 -23.93 1.54 12.09
CA GLY A 35 -23.41 2.03 13.36
C GLY A 35 -23.51 3.54 13.52
N MET A 36 -22.82 4.07 14.53
CA MET A 36 -22.62 5.50 14.75
C MET A 36 -21.12 5.81 14.83
N ASP A 37 -20.73 6.99 14.35
CA ASP A 37 -19.33 7.43 14.44
C ASP A 37 -19.03 7.94 15.85
N ALA A 38 -17.76 8.27 16.11
CA ALA A 38 -17.35 8.84 17.39
C ALA A 38 -18.00 10.21 17.70
N ASN A 39 -18.65 10.83 16.72
CA ASN A 39 -19.34 12.12 16.81
C ASN A 39 -20.87 11.97 16.94
N GLY A 40 -21.40 10.74 16.94
CA GLY A 40 -22.83 10.46 17.04
C GLY A 40 -23.60 10.51 15.73
N ASN A 41 -22.93 10.60 14.58
CA ASN A 41 -23.58 10.55 13.27
C ASN A 41 -23.87 9.10 12.89
N ALA A 42 -25.04 8.85 12.30
CA ALA A 42 -25.39 7.53 11.81
C ALA A 42 -24.56 7.17 10.56
N LEU A 43 -24.02 5.96 10.53
CA LEU A 43 -23.39 5.38 9.34
C LEU A 43 -24.37 4.43 8.66
N ALA A 44 -24.42 4.48 7.33
CA ALA A 44 -25.19 3.55 6.51
C ALA A 44 -24.26 2.61 5.73
N LEU A 45 -24.78 1.43 5.43
CA LEU A 45 -24.16 0.55 4.45
C LEU A 45 -24.24 1.22 3.07
N GLN A 46 -23.08 1.39 2.46
CA GLN A 46 -22.93 1.88 1.10
C GLN A 46 -22.09 0.88 0.30
N VAL A 47 -22.46 0.68 -0.96
CA VAL A 47 -21.67 -0.12 -1.91
C VAL A 47 -20.64 0.80 -2.52
N ASP A 48 -19.38 0.48 -2.27
CA ASP A 48 -18.25 1.13 -2.91
C ASP A 48 -17.69 0.20 -3.99
N THR A 49 -17.46 0.74 -5.19
CA THR A 49 -16.82 0.00 -6.27
C THR A 49 -15.31 0.10 -6.11
N ALA A 50 -14.73 -0.82 -5.36
CA ALA A 50 -13.29 -0.94 -5.28
C ALA A 50 -12.78 -1.52 -6.61
N VAL A 51 -12.10 -0.69 -7.39
CA VAL A 51 -11.40 -1.17 -8.60
C VAL A 51 -10.10 -1.80 -8.13
N MET A 52 -10.11 -3.10 -7.85
CA MET A 52 -8.88 -3.82 -7.58
C MET A 52 -8.09 -3.92 -8.90
N VAL A 53 -7.21 -2.96 -9.11
CA VAL A 53 -6.20 -3.04 -10.16
C VAL A 53 -5.19 -4.06 -9.67
N SER A 54 -5.12 -5.23 -10.32
CA SER A 54 -4.03 -6.18 -10.14
C SER A 54 -2.71 -5.52 -10.57
N GLY A 55 -2.13 -4.71 -9.69
CA GLY A 55 -0.98 -3.85 -9.94
C GLY A 55 -1.04 -2.45 -9.31
N GLY A 56 -2.09 -2.05 -8.58
CA GLY A 56 -2.22 -0.70 -8.02
C GLY A 56 -2.76 -0.68 -6.59
N ALA A 57 -1.89 -0.36 -5.64
CA ALA A 57 -2.08 0.47 -4.45
C ALA A 57 -3.44 0.51 -3.71
N ASP A 58 -4.13 -0.60 -3.48
CA ASP A 58 -5.31 -0.62 -2.58
C ASP A 58 -4.94 -1.12 -1.18
N SER A 59 -4.06 -0.37 -0.51
CA SER A 59 -3.94 -0.40 0.95
C SER A 59 -4.25 1.00 1.47
N PRO A 60 -5.23 1.17 2.39
CA PRO A 60 -5.61 2.48 2.92
C PRO A 60 -4.50 3.22 3.70
N ASP A 61 -3.34 2.59 3.89
CA ASP A 61 -2.20 3.14 4.63
C ASP A 61 -0.95 3.26 3.74
N GLY A 62 -1.06 3.94 2.60
CA GLY A 62 -0.06 4.86 2.01
C GLY A 62 1.41 4.43 1.84
N GLN A 63 1.80 3.18 2.10
CA GLN A 63 3.17 2.70 1.96
C GLN A 63 3.21 1.66 0.85
N ASP A 64 3.44 2.16 -0.35
CA ASP A 64 3.74 1.36 -1.52
C ASP A 64 4.93 0.43 -1.19
N GLY A 65 4.73 -0.89 -1.32
CA GLY A 65 5.74 -1.90 -1.01
C GLY A 65 7.03 -1.73 -1.82
N ALA A 66 6.97 -1.02 -2.95
CA ALA A 66 8.15 -0.64 -3.73
C ALA A 66 9.09 0.31 -2.97
N THR A 67 8.54 1.27 -2.21
CA THR A 67 9.33 2.24 -1.44
C THR A 67 10.08 1.54 -0.30
N VAL A 68 9.36 0.73 0.48
CA VAL A 68 9.95 -0.03 1.60
C VAL A 68 10.99 -1.03 1.09
N GLY A 69 10.70 -1.70 -0.03
CA GLY A 69 11.64 -2.62 -0.67
C GLY A 69 12.92 -1.94 -1.16
N ALA A 70 12.82 -0.73 -1.72
CA ALA A 70 13.97 0.04 -2.18
C ALA A 70 14.86 0.51 -1.01
N GLU A 71 14.28 0.94 0.10
CA GLU A 71 15.03 1.34 1.30
C GLU A 71 15.81 0.17 1.90
N ILE A 72 15.16 -0.98 2.07
CA ILE A 72 15.80 -2.20 2.61
C ILE A 72 16.88 -2.69 1.64
N GLY A 73 16.59 -2.74 0.34
CA GLY A 73 17.54 -3.14 -0.68
C GLY A 73 18.78 -2.24 -0.72
N ALA A 74 18.59 -0.92 -0.60
CA ALA A 74 19.69 0.04 -0.54
C ALA A 74 20.56 -0.14 0.71
N ALA A 75 19.95 -0.42 1.87
CA ALA A 75 20.69 -0.68 3.10
C ALA A 75 21.58 -1.93 2.98
N VAL A 76 21.06 -3.02 2.42
CA VAL A 76 21.82 -4.26 2.21
C VAL A 76 22.97 -4.05 1.22
N LEU A 77 22.72 -3.37 0.10
CA LEU A 77 23.77 -3.04 -0.87
C LEU A 77 24.84 -2.13 -0.27
N GLY A 78 24.46 -1.18 0.60
CA GLY A 78 25.40 -0.33 1.32
C GLY A 78 26.38 -1.14 2.18
N VAL A 79 25.86 -2.11 2.96
CA VAL A 79 26.71 -2.98 3.80
C VAL A 79 27.69 -3.81 2.95
N LEU A 80 27.21 -4.40 1.85
CA LEU A 80 28.07 -5.16 0.93
C LEU A 80 29.17 -4.27 0.31
N ALA A 81 28.83 -3.05 -0.10
CA ALA A 81 29.77 -2.11 -0.68
C ALA A 81 30.89 -1.74 0.31
N VAL A 82 30.55 -1.48 1.58
CA VAL A 82 31.52 -1.17 2.63
C VAL A 82 32.44 -2.37 2.89
N ALA A 83 31.87 -3.57 3.05
CA ALA A 83 32.65 -4.79 3.29
C ALA A 83 33.63 -5.08 2.14
N TYR A 84 33.19 -4.90 0.90
CA TYR A 84 34.03 -5.05 -0.28
C TYR A 84 35.12 -3.98 -0.34
N GLY A 85 34.78 -2.72 -0.05
CA GLY A 85 35.75 -1.62 -0.01
C GLY A 85 36.88 -1.87 0.99
N PHE A 86 36.55 -2.32 2.19
CA PHE A 86 37.57 -2.71 3.18
C PHE A 86 38.46 -3.86 2.69
N ARG A 87 37.88 -4.88 2.03
CA ARG A 87 38.64 -5.99 1.45
C ARG A 87 39.58 -5.51 0.34
N ALA A 88 39.11 -4.62 -0.53
CA ALA A 88 39.90 -4.05 -1.62
C ALA A 88 41.07 -3.22 -1.10
N ILE A 89 40.85 -2.35 -0.10
CA ILE A 89 41.91 -1.56 0.54
C ILE A 89 42.95 -2.48 1.19
N ARG A 90 42.51 -3.52 1.91
CA ARG A 90 43.41 -4.47 2.56
C ARG A 90 44.30 -5.20 1.56
N ASN A 91 43.73 -5.62 0.44
CA ASN A 91 44.49 -6.24 -0.64
C ASN A 91 45.48 -5.27 -1.27
N PHE A 92 45.09 -4.01 -1.46
CA PHE A 92 45.96 -2.98 -2.03
C PHE A 92 47.17 -2.69 -1.13
N VAL A 93 46.95 -2.59 0.18
CA VAL A 93 48.02 -2.38 1.17
C VAL A 93 48.95 -3.61 1.24
N ASN A 94 48.40 -4.83 1.26
CA ASN A 94 49.22 -6.05 1.27
C ASN A 94 50.06 -6.21 0.00
N SER A 95 49.54 -5.88 -1.17
CA SER A 95 50.32 -5.93 -2.42
C SER A 95 51.37 -4.80 -2.52
N SER A 96 51.20 -3.71 -1.78
CA SER A 96 52.19 -2.61 -1.75
C SER A 96 53.35 -2.86 -0.78
N SER A 97 53.27 -3.87 0.09
CA SER A 97 54.35 -4.23 1.04
C SER A 97 55.29 -5.34 0.55
N GLU A 98 55.09 -5.86 -0.66
CA GLU A 98 56.00 -6.82 -1.33
C GLU A 98 57.07 -6.11 -2.18
N GLY A 99 57.28 -4.80 -1.99
CA GLY A 99 58.28 -3.97 -2.68
C GLY A 99 59.44 -3.52 -1.79
#